data_AF-S2ZWT5-F1
#
_entry.id   AF-S2ZWT5-F1
#
_cell.length_a   1.000
_cell.length_b   1.000
_cell.length_c   1.000
_cell.angle_alpha   90.00
_cell.angle_beta   90.00
_cell.angle_gamma   90.00
#
_symmetry.space_group_name_H-M   'P 1'
#
loop_
_entity.id
_entity.type
_entity.pdbx_description
1 polymer ?
#
loop_
_entity_poly.entity_id
_entity_poly.type
_entity_poly.pdbx_seq_one_letter_code
_entity_poly.pdbx_strand_id
1 'polypeptide(L)'
;MITKEERQEVAARLRDVRITHRKNKDDILLWYTSLCQAVGGKKDPWYGIYALCNRLADLIDPTCTACEQGWRVVCSMCGRALPDGNYCHHCGARVVSESERS
;
A
#
# COMPACT_ATOMS: atom_id res chain seq x y z
N MET A 1 1.20 9.06 0.13
CA MET A 1 0.55 8.41 1.29
C MET A 1 -0.65 7.65 0.77
N ILE A 2 -0.69 6.33 0.96
CA ILE A 2 -1.76 5.46 0.44
C ILE A 2 -2.98 5.51 1.36
N THR A 3 -4.14 5.91 0.85
CA THR A 3 -5.36 5.97 1.68
C THR A 3 -5.97 4.60 1.91
N LYS A 4 -6.91 4.50 2.87
CA LYS A 4 -7.66 3.26 3.12
C LYS A 4 -8.47 2.86 1.89
N GLU A 5 -9.08 3.84 1.24
CA GLU A 5 -9.92 3.69 0.06
C GLU A 5 -9.07 3.17 -1.11
N GLU A 6 -7.88 3.73 -1.32
CA GLU A 6 -6.93 3.25 -2.34
C GLU A 6 -6.51 1.79 -2.08
N ARG A 7 -6.24 1.41 -0.82
CA ARG A 7 -5.95 0.01 -0.45
C ARG A 7 -7.12 -0.92 -0.76
N GLN A 8 -8.35 -0.49 -0.46
CA GLN A 8 -9.56 -1.27 -0.72
C GLN A 8 -9.78 -1.46 -2.22
N GLU A 9 -9.56 -0.41 -3.02
CA GLU A 9 -9.65 -0.48 -4.48
C GLU A 9 -8.60 -1.45 -5.04
N VAL A 10 -7.33 -1.32 -4.64
CA VAL A 10 -6.26 -2.22 -5.06
C VAL A 10 -6.58 -3.67 -4.66
N ALA A 11 -7.08 -3.90 -3.45
CA ALA A 11 -7.48 -5.22 -3.00
C ALA A 11 -8.65 -5.80 -3.81
N ALA A 12 -9.59 -4.96 -4.27
CA ALA A 12 -10.66 -5.40 -5.17
C ALA A 12 -10.09 -5.82 -6.53
N ARG A 13 -9.21 -5.01 -7.13
CA ARG A 13 -8.56 -5.34 -8.41
C ARG A 13 -7.73 -6.62 -8.32
N LEU A 14 -6.98 -6.80 -7.24
CA LEU A 14 -6.17 -8.00 -7.00
C LEU A 14 -7.01 -9.28 -6.94
N ARG A 15 -8.19 -9.23 -6.33
CA ARG A 15 -9.12 -10.38 -6.27
C ARG A 15 -9.73 -10.71 -7.63
N ASP A 16 -9.79 -9.76 -8.55
CA ASP A 16 -10.31 -9.95 -9.90
C ASP A 16 -9.24 -10.48 -10.88
N VAL A 17 -7.95 -10.50 -10.49
CA VAL A 17 -6.88 -11.05 -11.32
C VAL A 17 -7.11 -12.55 -11.52
N ARG A 18 -7.43 -12.94 -12.75
CA ARG A 18 -7.65 -14.34 -13.13
C ARG A 18 -6.34 -15.01 -13.50
N ILE A 19 -5.99 -16.07 -12.76
CA ILE A 19 -4.83 -16.91 -13.06
C ILE A 19 -5.33 -18.22 -13.67
N THR A 20 -4.78 -18.60 -14.82
CA THR A 20 -5.13 -19.84 -15.52
C THR A 20 -4.05 -20.90 -15.34
N HIS A 21 -4.41 -22.19 -15.33
CA HIS A 21 -3.44 -23.29 -15.30
C HIS A 21 -2.77 -23.49 -16.69
N ARG A 22 -1.76 -22.68 -17.04
CA ARG A 22 -0.84 -22.93 -18.19
C ARG A 22 0.56 -22.40 -17.94
N LYS A 23 1.57 -22.95 -18.64
CA LYS A 23 3.00 -22.83 -18.32
C LYS A 23 3.87 -22.29 -19.47
N ASN A 24 3.33 -21.49 -20.39
CA ASN A 24 4.19 -20.85 -21.40
C ASN A 24 4.72 -19.50 -20.89
N LYS A 25 5.80 -19.01 -21.50
CA LYS A 25 6.50 -17.79 -21.06
C LYS A 25 5.62 -16.53 -21.22
N ASP A 26 4.74 -16.51 -22.21
CA ASP A 26 3.86 -15.40 -22.51
C ASP A 26 2.75 -15.24 -21.46
N ASP A 27 2.20 -16.36 -20.98
CA ASP A 27 1.20 -16.38 -19.89
C ASP A 27 1.79 -15.81 -18.59
N ILE A 28 3.04 -16.16 -18.27
CA ILE A 28 3.75 -15.63 -17.09
C ILE A 28 3.93 -14.12 -17.20
N LEU A 29 4.31 -13.62 -18.38
CA LEU A 29 4.46 -12.19 -18.64
C LEU A 29 3.11 -11.46 -18.55
N LEU A 30 2.03 -12.09 -19.01
CA LEU A 30 0.68 -11.57 -18.91
C LEU A 30 0.23 -11.46 -17.45
N TRP A 31 0.51 -12.45 -16.61
CA TRP A 31 0.19 -12.41 -15.18
C TRP A 31 0.98 -11.33 -14.45
N TYR A 32 2.28 -11.21 -14.73
CA TYR A 32 3.11 -10.14 -14.17
C TYR A 32 2.53 -8.77 -14.55
N THR A 33 2.17 -8.59 -15.81
CA THR A 33 1.56 -7.35 -16.30
C THR A 33 0.23 -7.05 -15.61
N SER A 34 -0.63 -8.06 -15.48
CA SER A 34 -1.93 -7.96 -14.80
C SER A 34 -1.77 -7.59 -13.33
N LEU A 35 -0.80 -8.20 -12.63
CA LEU A 35 -0.47 -7.88 -11.25
C LEU A 35 0.03 -6.44 -11.10
N CYS A 36 0.98 -6.01 -11.94
CA CYS A 36 1.48 -4.63 -11.93
C CYS A 36 0.36 -3.61 -12.16
N GLN A 37 -0.57 -3.90 -13.08
CA GLN A 37 -1.75 -3.06 -13.35
C GLN A 37 -2.69 -3.02 -12.14
N ALA A 38 -3.01 -4.16 -11.53
CA ALA A 38 -3.90 -4.24 -10.37
C ALA A 38 -3.35 -3.47 -9.15
N VAL A 39 -2.04 -3.56 -8.92
CA VAL A 39 -1.34 -2.88 -7.81
C VAL A 39 -1.19 -1.37 -8.05
N GLY A 40 -1.19 -0.93 -9.31
CA GLY A 40 -1.01 0.47 -9.69
C GLY A 40 0.42 0.98 -9.49
N GLY A 41 1.42 0.12 -9.70
CA GLY A 41 2.84 0.50 -9.58
C GLY A 41 3.29 1.41 -10.72
N LYS A 42 4.21 2.35 -10.45
CA LYS A 42 4.93 3.04 -11.52
C LYS A 42 5.79 2.00 -12.26
N LYS A 43 5.65 1.91 -13.59
CA LYS A 43 6.60 1.14 -14.42
C LYS A 43 7.95 1.84 -14.34
N ASP A 44 8.83 1.34 -13.49
CA ASP A 44 10.24 1.71 -13.57
C ASP A 44 10.90 0.89 -14.69
N PRO A 45 11.50 1.53 -15.72
CA PRO A 45 12.10 0.82 -16.85
C PRO A 45 13.29 -0.09 -16.46
N TRP A 46 13.93 0.17 -15.31
CA TRP A 46 15.15 -0.53 -14.88
C TRP A 46 14.93 -1.40 -13.63
N TYR A 47 13.90 -1.10 -12.82
CA TYR A 47 13.64 -1.69 -11.50
C TYR A 47 12.17 -2.08 -11.29
N GLY A 48 11.48 -2.53 -12.34
CA GLY A 48 10.04 -2.86 -12.29
C GLY A 48 9.62 -3.80 -11.15
N ILE A 49 10.43 -4.82 -10.83
CA ILE A 49 10.16 -5.74 -9.71
C ILE A 49 10.34 -5.05 -8.34
N TYR A 50 11.37 -4.21 -8.19
CA TYR A 50 11.65 -3.49 -6.95
C TYR A 50 10.56 -2.44 -6.68
N ALA A 51 10.14 -1.71 -7.72
CA ALA A 51 9.02 -0.78 -7.64
C ALA A 51 7.70 -1.49 -7.26
N LEU A 52 7.46 -2.69 -7.78
CA LEU A 52 6.33 -3.53 -7.38
C LEU A 52 6.43 -3.94 -5.91
N CYS A 53 7.60 -4.41 -5.45
CA CYS A 53 7.81 -4.82 -4.06
C CYS A 53 7.59 -3.68 -3.08
N ASN A 54 8.15 -2.49 -3.33
CA ASN A 54 7.95 -1.32 -2.47
C ASN A 54 6.48 -0.93 -2.41
N ARG A 55 5.80 -0.92 -3.56
CA ARG A 55 4.38 -0.61 -3.60
C ARG A 55 3.53 -1.63 -2.84
N LEU A 56 3.87 -2.92 -2.90
CA LEU A 56 3.21 -3.95 -2.11
C LEU A 56 3.45 -3.76 -0.62
N ALA A 57 4.67 -3.40 -0.21
CA ALA A 57 4.99 -3.11 1.18
C ALA A 57 4.13 -1.95 1.72
N ASP A 58 4.04 -0.84 0.98
CA ASP A 58 3.20 0.31 1.37
C ASP A 58 1.71 -0.04 1.47
N LEU A 59 1.22 -0.98 0.66
CA LEU A 59 -0.18 -1.45 0.67
C LEU A 59 -0.48 -2.38 1.86
N ILE A 60 0.48 -3.24 2.22
CA ILE A 60 0.33 -4.23 3.29
C ILE A 60 0.49 -3.54 4.65
N ASP A 61 1.56 -2.77 4.82
CA ASP A 61 1.92 -2.08 6.06
C ASP A 61 2.04 -0.56 5.85
N PRO A 62 0.93 0.14 5.62
CA PRO A 62 0.98 1.59 5.54
C PRO A 62 1.38 2.16 6.90
N THR A 63 2.31 3.10 6.89
CA THR A 63 2.77 3.79 8.09
C THR A 63 2.17 5.19 8.21
N CYS A 64 1.94 5.63 9.44
CA CYS A 64 1.51 6.98 9.77
C CYS A 64 2.32 7.52 10.94
N THR A 65 2.31 8.83 11.10
CA THR A 65 2.94 9.54 12.22
C THR A 65 1.87 10.25 13.04
N ALA A 66 2.18 10.44 14.32
CA ALA A 66 1.41 11.30 15.20
C ALA A 66 1.73 12.77 14.88
N CYS A 67 0.73 13.53 14.45
CA CYS A 67 0.87 14.97 14.21
C CYS A 67 0.10 15.75 15.27
N GLU A 68 0.74 16.74 15.89
CA GLU A 68 0.07 17.65 16.81
C GLU A 68 -0.72 18.71 16.03
N GLN A 69 -2.01 18.86 16.35
CA GLN A 69 -2.87 19.91 15.84
C GLN A 69 -3.59 20.61 16.99
N GLY A 70 -2.97 21.67 17.51
CA GLY A 70 -3.44 22.38 18.69
C GLY A 70 -3.34 21.48 19.92
N TRP A 71 -4.49 21.12 20.50
CA TRP A 71 -4.56 20.27 21.70
C TRP A 71 -4.76 18.78 21.41
N ARG A 72 -4.81 18.38 20.12
CA ARG A 72 -5.09 17.00 19.71
C ARG A 72 -3.93 16.42 18.92
N VAL A 73 -3.71 15.12 19.10
CA VAL A 73 -2.84 14.33 18.23
C VAL A 73 -3.69 13.66 17.15
N VAL A 74 -3.30 13.80 15.89
CA VAL A 74 -4.01 13.26 14.72
C VAL A 74 -3.10 12.37 13.89
N CYS A 75 -3.71 11.40 13.20
CA CYS A 75 -3.02 10.54 12.25
C CYS A 75 -2.63 11.34 11.00
N SER A 76 -1.35 11.34 10.62
CA SER A 76 -0.88 12.05 9.43
C SER A 76 -1.47 11.54 8.11
N MET A 77 -2.00 10.30 8.08
CA MET A 77 -2.58 9.69 6.88
C MET A 77 -4.05 10.04 6.66
N CYS A 78 -4.86 10.13 7.72
CA CYS A 78 -6.30 10.31 7.59
C CYS A 78 -6.86 11.53 8.34
N GLY A 79 -6.01 12.26 9.06
CA GLY A 79 -6.36 13.49 9.80
C GLY A 79 -7.28 13.26 11.01
N ARG A 80 -7.67 12.02 11.30
CA ARG A 80 -8.51 11.71 12.47
C ARG A 80 -7.68 11.62 13.74
N ALA A 81 -8.34 11.85 14.87
CA ALA A 81 -7.72 11.73 16.19
C ALA A 81 -7.02 10.38 16.31
N LEU A 82 -5.76 10.44 16.74
CA LEU A 82 -4.96 9.25 16.95
C LEU A 82 -5.07 8.86 18.43
N PRO A 83 -5.70 7.73 18.76
CA PRO A 83 -5.68 7.20 20.11
C PRO A 83 -4.29 6.67 20.44
N ASP A 84 -3.99 6.51 21.74
CA ASP A 84 -2.79 5.80 22.16
C ASP A 84 -2.77 4.38 21.61
N GLY A 85 -1.65 3.99 20.99
CA GLY A 85 -1.46 2.66 20.43
C GLY A 85 -0.59 2.64 19.17
N ASN A 86 -0.31 1.42 18.71
CA ASN A 86 0.60 1.19 17.59
C ASN A 86 -0.10 1.29 16.22
N TYR A 87 -1.42 1.47 16.16
CA TYR A 87 -2.18 1.51 14.89
C TYR A 87 -3.31 2.53 14.95
N CYS A 88 -3.54 3.24 13.84
CA CYS A 88 -4.70 4.11 13.69
C CYS A 88 -5.98 3.28 13.46
N HIS A 89 -6.96 3.39 14.36
CA HIS A 89 -8.23 2.65 14.26
C HIS A 89 -9.10 3.02 13.04
N HIS A 90 -8.82 4.15 12.39
CA HIS A 90 -9.61 4.61 11.25
C HIS A 90 -9.07 4.12 9.90
N CYS A 91 -7.77 4.36 9.63
CA CYS A 91 -7.14 3.97 8.36
C CYS A 91 -6.36 2.64 8.43
N GLY A 92 -6.12 2.12 9.64
CA GLY A 92 -5.36 0.88 9.86
C GLY A 92 -3.85 1.02 9.63
N ALA A 93 -3.33 2.25 9.53
CA ALA A 93 -1.90 2.49 9.39
C ALA A 93 -1.18 2.30 10.73
N ARG A 94 0.01 1.71 10.69
CA ARG A 94 0.87 1.55 11.85
C ARG A 94 1.47 2.89 12.24
N VAL A 95 1.39 3.25 13.52
CA VAL A 95 1.97 4.48 14.05
C VAL A 95 3.46 4.24 14.22
N VAL A 96 4.27 5.10 13.61
CA VAL A 96 5.73 5.08 13.71
C VAL A 96 6.24 6.42 14.18
N SER A 97 7.38 6.41 14.87
CA SER A 97 8.12 7.64 15.12
C SER A 97 8.73 8.17 13.83
N GLU A 98 9.08 9.46 13.82
CA GLU A 98 9.66 10.09 12.62
C GLU A 98 11.02 9.48 12.23
N SER A 99 11.77 8.93 13.20
CA SER A 99 13.04 8.21 12.97
C SER A 99 12.88 6.86 12.27
N GLU A 100 11.70 6.24 12.32
CA GLU A 100 11.47 4.87 11.82
C GLU A 100 10.94 4.83 10.38
N ARG A 101 10.84 5.97 9.70
CA ARG A 101 10.26 6.08 8.34
C ARG A 101 11.26 5.79 7.19
N SER A 102 12.46 5.31 7.51
CA SER A 102 13.58 5.15 6.56
C SER A 102 13.40 3.99 5.58
#